data_AF-A0A382LPT9-F1
#
_entry.id   AF-A0A382LPT9-F1
#
_cell.length_a   1.000
_cell.length_b   1.000
_cell.length_c   1.000
_cell.angle_alpha   90.00
_cell.angle_beta   90.00
_cell.angle_gamma   90.00
#
_symmetry.space_group_name_H-M   'P 1'
#
loop_
_entity.id
_entity.type
_entity.pdbx_description
1 polymer ?
#
loop_
_entity_poly.entity_id
_entity_poly.type
_entity_poly.pdbx_seq_one_letter_code
_entity_poly.pdbx_strand_id
1 'polypeptide(L)'
;MKQKIQNGFTLIELIIVMVLLGILAAVAVPKMGTTIASSEEATEDAIIAALSSAVEVYAMDQVVQNSNKSYPSNPFDEMDKLPDGYTGIGAPDQDG
;
A
#
# COMPACT_ATOMS: atom_id res chain seq x y z
N MET A 1 13.89 14.63 56.68
CA MET A 1 12.77 14.62 55.71
C MET A 1 13.27 15.23 54.41
N LYS A 2 13.33 14.47 53.31
CA LYS A 2 13.73 15.00 52.00
C LYS A 2 12.56 15.82 51.43
N GLN A 3 12.76 17.11 51.22
CA GLN A 3 11.80 17.98 50.54
C GLN A 3 11.70 17.53 49.07
N LYS A 4 10.52 17.08 48.63
CA LYS A 4 10.25 16.84 47.21
C LYS A 4 10.01 18.19 46.55
N ILE A 5 10.92 18.60 45.68
CA ILE A 5 10.71 19.78 44.83
C ILE A 5 9.60 19.42 43.84
N GLN A 6 8.45 20.07 43.97
CA GLN A 6 7.34 19.95 43.02
C GLN A 6 7.62 20.95 41.88
N ASN A 7 8.27 20.49 40.82
CA ASN A 7 8.42 21.27 39.59
C ASN A 7 7.08 21.24 38.85
N GLY A 8 6.28 22.29 39.03
CA GLY A 8 5.04 22.50 38.28
C GLY A 8 5.32 22.96 36.85
N PHE A 9 4.53 22.46 35.91
CA PHE A 9 4.58 22.81 34.49
C PHE A 9 4.03 24.24 34.28
N THR A 10 4.67 25.04 33.43
CA THR A 10 4.29 26.45 33.23
C THR A 10 3.27 26.61 32.08
N LEU A 11 2.41 27.63 32.15
CA LEU A 11 1.43 27.90 31.07
C LEU A 11 2.11 28.19 29.73
N ILE A 12 3.25 28.89 29.75
CA ILE A 12 4.02 29.21 28.55
C ILE A 12 4.54 27.94 27.85
N GLU A 13 4.90 26.93 28.63
CA GLU A 13 5.40 25.66 28.12
C GLU A 13 4.30 24.87 27.42
N LEU A 14 3.06 24.96 27.89
CA LEU A 14 1.89 24.34 27.24
C LEU A 14 1.58 25.04 25.92
N ILE A 15 1.70 26.38 25.90
CA ILE A 15 1.49 27.18 24.68
C ILE A 15 2.54 26.84 23.63
N ILE A 16 3.81 26.77 23.99
CA ILE A 16 4.89 26.42 23.05
C ILE A 16 4.66 25.01 22.49
N VAL A 17 4.30 24.04 23.33
CA VAL A 17 3.99 22.67 22.87
C VAL A 17 2.82 22.67 21.88
N MET A 18 1.74 23.40 22.15
CA MET A 18 0.60 23.50 21.23
C MET A 18 0.98 24.13 19.89
N VAL A 19 1.82 25.18 19.90
CA VAL A 19 2.33 25.81 18.68
C VAL A 19 3.19 24.83 17.88
N LEU A 20 4.10 24.11 18.54
CA LEU A 20 4.94 23.10 17.88
C LEU A 20 4.11 21.97 17.28
N LEU A 21 3.14 21.43 18.03
CA LEU A 21 2.21 20.42 17.53
C LEU A 21 1.37 20.95 16.35
N GLY A 22 0.96 22.21 16.38
CA GLY A 22 0.24 22.86 15.28
C GLY A 22 1.07 22.95 14.00
N ILE A 23 2.35 23.34 14.10
CA ILE A 23 3.27 23.40 12.96
C ILE A 23 3.51 21.99 12.39
N LEU A 24 3.77 21.00 13.26
CA LEU A 24 3.97 19.62 12.83
C LEU A 24 2.73 19.05 12.14
N ALA A 25 1.54 19.31 12.67
CA ALA A 25 0.27 18.87 12.07
C ALA A 25 0.02 19.51 10.70
N ALA A 26 0.29 20.83 10.57
CA ALA A 26 0.11 21.55 9.32
C ALA A 26 0.96 20.99 8.16
N VAL A 27 2.15 20.46 8.46
CA VAL A 27 3.03 19.82 7.45
C VAL A 27 2.71 18.34 7.26
N ALA A 28 2.39 17.62 8.33
CA ALA A 28 2.16 16.17 8.28
C ALA A 28 0.90 15.77 7.52
N VAL A 29 -0.22 16.49 7.72
CA VAL A 29 -1.51 16.18 7.08
C VAL A 29 -1.45 16.20 5.54
N PRO A 30 -0.98 17.27 4.87
CA PRO A 30 -0.92 17.29 3.41
C PRO A 30 0.07 16.26 2.85
N LYS A 31 1.21 16.07 3.52
CA LYS A 31 2.21 15.06 3.13
C LYS A 31 1.60 13.65 3.13
N MET A 32 0.86 13.29 4.18
CA MET A 32 0.25 11.96 4.29
C MET A 32 -0.72 11.68 3.14
N GLY A 33 -1.55 12.66 2.76
CA GLY A 33 -2.46 12.52 1.61
C GLY A 33 -1.72 12.25 0.30
N THR A 34 -0.65 13.01 0.02
CA THR A 34 0.16 12.79 -1.19
C THR A 34 0.90 11.45 -1.18
N THR A 35 1.39 11.00 -0.02
CA THR A 35 2.08 9.72 0.12
C THR A 35 1.12 8.56 -0.11
N ILE A 36 -0.10 8.61 0.42
CA ILE A 36 -1.13 7.58 0.20
C ILE A 36 -1.44 7.46 -1.29
N ALA A 37 -1.77 8.58 -1.95
CA ALA A 37 -2.09 8.57 -3.38
C ALA A 37 -0.93 8.01 -4.24
N SER A 38 0.31 8.43 -3.96
CA SER A 38 1.48 7.89 -4.68
C SER A 38 1.74 6.40 -4.40
N SER A 39 1.34 5.93 -3.22
CA SER A 39 1.52 4.52 -2.82
C SER A 39 0.45 3.64 -3.48
N GLU A 40 -0.77 4.15 -3.64
CA GLU A 40 -1.84 3.51 -4.42
C GLU A 40 -1.42 3.37 -5.89
N GLU A 41 -0.99 4.47 -6.53
CA GLU A 41 -0.51 4.45 -7.92
C GLU A 41 0.66 3.46 -8.11
N ALA A 42 1.66 3.51 -7.22
CA ALA A 42 2.80 2.58 -7.29
C ALA A 42 2.38 1.12 -7.07
N THR A 43 1.33 0.87 -6.28
CA THR A 43 0.82 -0.49 -6.04
C THR A 43 0.07 -0.99 -7.27
N GLU A 44 -0.75 -0.16 -7.90
CA GLU A 44 -1.45 -0.49 -9.16
C GLU A 44 -0.44 -0.84 -10.27
N ASP A 45 0.57 0.00 -10.47
CA ASP A 45 1.63 -0.23 -11.44
C ASP A 45 2.39 -1.54 -11.16
N ALA A 46 2.69 -1.82 -9.89
CA ALA A 46 3.34 -3.06 -9.49
C ALA A 46 2.49 -4.29 -9.79
N ILE A 47 1.17 -4.22 -9.57
CA ILE A 47 0.23 -5.31 -9.87
C ILE A 47 0.19 -5.56 -11.38
N ILE A 48 0.09 -4.51 -12.21
CA ILE A 48 0.06 -4.64 -13.68
C ILE A 48 1.37 -5.24 -14.20
N ALA A 49 2.50 -4.80 -13.67
CA ALA A 49 3.82 -5.32 -14.03
C ALA A 49 3.96 -6.80 -13.65
N ALA A 50 3.52 -7.18 -12.44
CA ALA A 50 3.53 -8.56 -11.98
C ALA A 50 2.62 -9.46 -12.82
N LEU A 51 1.41 -8.98 -13.17
CA LEU A 51 0.47 -9.68 -14.03
C LEU A 51 1.07 -9.93 -15.43
N SER A 52 1.64 -8.89 -16.04
CA SER A 52 2.25 -8.97 -17.36
C SER A 52 3.43 -9.96 -17.36
N SER A 53 4.24 -9.93 -16.31
CA SER A 53 5.35 -10.88 -16.14
C SER A 53 4.85 -12.31 -15.98
N ALA A 54 3.83 -12.55 -15.16
CA ALA A 54 3.27 -13.88 -14.93
C ALA A 54 2.72 -14.50 -16.23
N VAL A 55 1.95 -13.72 -16.99
CA VAL A 55 1.37 -14.15 -18.26
C VAL A 55 2.44 -14.44 -19.32
N GLU A 56 3.49 -13.62 -19.41
CA GLU A 56 4.58 -13.87 -20.37
C GLU A 56 5.41 -15.09 -19.98
N VAL A 57 5.66 -15.31 -18.68
CA VAL A 57 6.33 -16.52 -18.18
C VAL A 57 5.54 -17.76 -18.54
N TYR A 58 4.22 -17.77 -18.32
CA TYR A 58 3.34 -18.87 -18.73
C TYR A 58 3.42 -19.11 -20.24
N ALA A 59 3.33 -18.04 -21.04
CA ALA A 59 3.36 -18.17 -22.48
C ALA A 59 4.70 -18.71 -23.00
N MET A 60 5.82 -18.36 -22.35
CA MET A 60 7.14 -18.94 -22.63
C MET A 60 7.23 -20.41 -22.25
N ASP A 61 6.70 -20.80 -21.10
CA ASP A 61 6.64 -22.20 -20.68
C ASP A 61 5.84 -23.05 -21.69
N GLN A 62 4.72 -22.53 -22.19
CA GLN A 62 3.92 -23.20 -23.22
C GLN A 62 4.65 -23.34 -24.55
N VAL A 63 5.47 -22.36 -24.93
CA VAL A 63 6.33 -22.48 -26.12
C VAL A 63 7.37 -23.59 -25.93
N VAL A 64 7.98 -23.69 -24.75
CA VAL A 64 8.97 -24.73 -24.45
C VAL A 64 8.34 -26.12 -24.45
N GLN A 65 7.15 -26.26 -23.84
CA GLN A 65 6.49 -27.56 -23.71
C GLN A 65 5.78 -28.02 -24.98
N ASN A 66 5.05 -27.12 -25.63
CA ASN A 66 4.11 -27.46 -26.70
C ASN A 66 4.48 -26.87 -28.06
N SER A 67 5.64 -26.18 -28.18
CA SER A 67 6.06 -25.46 -29.39
C SER A 67 5.02 -24.45 -29.90
N ASN A 68 4.12 -24.01 -29.03
CA ASN A 68 3.03 -23.09 -29.37
C ASN A 68 2.86 -22.06 -28.25
N LYS A 69 2.76 -20.77 -28.63
CA LYS A 69 2.51 -19.69 -27.66
C LYS A 69 1.03 -19.67 -27.34
N SER A 70 0.69 -20.04 -26.11
CA SER A 70 -0.68 -19.96 -25.57
C SER A 70 -0.66 -19.11 -24.30
N TYR A 71 -1.73 -18.34 -24.10
CA TYR A 71 -1.94 -17.55 -22.89
C TYR A 71 -2.90 -18.29 -21.95
N PRO A 72 -2.81 -18.03 -20.63
CA PRO A 72 -3.73 -18.64 -19.67
C PRO A 72 -5.14 -18.08 -19.89
N SER A 73 -6.17 -18.86 -19.57
CA SER A 73 -7.57 -18.42 -19.67
C SER A 73 -7.90 -17.27 -18.72
N ASN A 74 -7.19 -17.20 -17.60
CA ASN A 74 -7.29 -16.16 -16.60
C ASN A 74 -5.88 -15.66 -16.26
N PRO A 75 -5.56 -14.39 -16.49
CA PRO A 75 -4.20 -13.89 -16.32
C PRO A 75 -3.77 -13.82 -14.83
N PHE A 76 -4.72 -13.84 -13.89
CA PHE A 76 -4.42 -13.80 -12.46
C PHE A 76 -4.04 -15.17 -11.87
N ASP A 77 -4.35 -16.28 -12.55
CA ASP A 77 -4.08 -17.64 -12.04
C ASP A 77 -2.57 -17.93 -11.92
N GLU A 78 -1.76 -17.22 -12.70
CA GLU A 78 -0.31 -17.39 -12.79
C GLU A 78 0.47 -16.44 -11.86
N MET A 79 -0.22 -15.57 -11.12
CA MET A 79 0.42 -14.64 -10.19
C MET A 79 0.70 -15.30 -8.84
N ASP A 80 1.92 -15.10 -8.31
CA ASP A 80 2.31 -15.57 -6.96
C ASP A 80 1.51 -14.88 -5.84
N LYS A 81 1.16 -13.61 -6.03
CA LYS A 81 0.29 -12.84 -5.13
C LYS A 81 -0.89 -12.27 -5.92
N LEU A 82 -2.09 -12.72 -5.57
CA LEU A 82 -3.33 -12.18 -6.11
C LEU A 82 -3.60 -10.77 -5.55
N PRO A 83 -4.22 -9.87 -6.34
CA PRO A 83 -4.71 -8.60 -5.83
C PRO A 83 -5.72 -8.79 -4.70
N ASP A 84 -5.70 -7.90 -3.71
CA ASP A 84 -6.66 -7.93 -2.60
C ASP A 84 -8.09 -7.77 -3.16
N GLY A 85 -8.99 -8.67 -2.74
CA GLY A 85 -10.38 -8.70 -3.25
C GLY A 85 -10.58 -9.56 -4.51
N TYR A 86 -9.52 -10.11 -5.12
CA TYR A 86 -9.67 -11.03 -6.23
C TYR A 86 -10.18 -12.40 -5.76
N THR A 87 -11.39 -12.75 -6.16
CA THR A 87 -12.07 -14.02 -5.79
C THR A 87 -12.22 -15.00 -6.96
N GLY A 88 -11.69 -14.65 -8.14
CA GLY A 88 -11.83 -15.42 -9.37
C GLY A 88 -12.92 -14.89 -10.31
N ILE A 89 -12.93 -15.38 -11.54
CA ILE A 89 -13.94 -14.99 -12.54
C ILE A 89 -15.33 -15.50 -12.11
N GLY A 90 -16.26 -14.59 -11.83
CA GLY A 90 -17.65 -14.92 -11.49
C GLY A 90 -17.87 -15.29 -10.02
N ALA A 91 -16.88 -15.12 -9.16
CA ALA A 91 -17.12 -15.13 -7.73
C ALA A 91 -17.87 -13.84 -7.33
N PRO A 92 -18.86 -13.93 -6.42
CA PRO A 92 -19.56 -12.74 -5.95
C PRO A 92 -18.54 -11.75 -5.37
N ASP A 93 -18.73 -10.49 -5.74
CA ASP A 93 -18.15 -9.32 -5.10
C ASP A 93 -18.25 -9.47 -3.58
N GLN A 94 -17.13 -9.37 -2.87
CA GLN A 94 -17.12 -9.36 -1.40
C GLN A 94 -17.31 -7.95 -0.82
N ASP A 95 -17.36 -6.95 -1.69
CA ASP A 95 -17.79 -5.58 -1.47
C ASP A 95 -19.31 -5.49 -1.72
N GLY A 96 -20.10 -5.94 -0.73
CA GLY A 96 -21.57 -5.93 -0.82
C GLY A 96 -22.22 -4.60 -1.15
#